data_AF-A0A2A5GLW0-F1
#
_entry.id   AF-A0A2A5GLW0-F1
#
_cell.length_a   1.000
_cell.length_b   1.000
_cell.length_c   1.000
_cell.angle_alpha   90.00
_cell.angle_beta   90.00
_cell.angle_gamma   90.00
#
_symmetry.space_group_name_H-M   'P 1'
#
loop_
_entity.id
_entity.type
_entity.pdbx_description
1 polymer ?
#
loop_
_entity_poly.entity_id
_entity_poly.type
_entity_poly.pdbx_seq_one_letter_code
_entity_poly.pdbx_strand_id
1 'polypeptide(L)'
;MAKQDTKTELIGKGVSQYQLITPPNNLKNKVRPLRARPGQPIIDPVAAAEREMQKLAPQFSLWMEDDINRLKKAWVEFETKHSSDEPVTADSIDTLFRISHDIKGQAGTYGLPYAATVASSLCLITENEGALSRVPFSLIEQHVNAISAIFREADKPHGKKLAFALTEELSKAVHSFLSKEL
;
A
#
# COMPACT_ATOMS: atom_id res chain seq x y z
N MET A 1 -11.53 37.23 -31.05
CA MET A 1 -10.60 38.00 -30.20
C MET A 1 -11.20 38.08 -28.80
N ALA A 2 -10.76 37.21 -27.88
CA ALA A 2 -11.19 37.24 -26.47
C ALA A 2 -9.95 37.35 -25.59
N LYS A 3 -9.99 38.31 -24.67
CA LYS A 3 -8.86 38.81 -23.88
C LYS A 3 -8.36 37.74 -22.91
N GLN A 4 -7.05 37.54 -22.89
CA GLN A 4 -6.36 36.68 -21.92
C GLN A 4 -6.02 37.54 -20.70
N ASP A 5 -6.57 37.19 -19.55
CA ASP A 5 -6.21 37.79 -18.27
C ASP A 5 -4.93 37.15 -17.75
N THR A 6 -3.78 37.73 -18.11
CA THR A 6 -2.48 37.40 -17.52
C THR A 6 -2.38 38.04 -16.13
N LYS A 7 -2.67 37.27 -15.08
CA LYS A 7 -2.35 37.66 -13.70
C LYS A 7 -0.89 37.27 -13.40
N THR A 8 -0.02 38.27 -13.28
CA THR A 8 1.38 38.11 -12.87
C THR A 8 1.49 38.23 -11.35
N GLU A 9 1.74 37.13 -10.65
CA GLU A 9 2.25 37.15 -9.28
C GLU A 9 3.74 36.80 -9.30
N LEU A 10 4.58 37.73 -8.82
CA LEU A 10 6.03 37.58 -8.74
C LEU A 10 6.38 36.87 -7.43
N ILE A 11 6.77 35.60 -7.50
CA ILE A 11 7.39 34.88 -6.38
C ILE A 11 8.71 34.26 -6.86
N GLY A 12 9.82 34.76 -6.32
CA GLY A 12 11.09 34.04 -6.20
C GLY A 12 11.93 33.89 -7.47
N LYS A 13 13.24 34.17 -7.37
CA LYS A 13 14.22 34.02 -8.45
C LYS A 13 14.31 32.56 -8.92
N GLY A 14 13.80 32.29 -10.12
CA GLY A 14 14.01 31.06 -10.88
C GLY A 14 13.24 31.14 -12.20
N VAL A 15 13.94 31.11 -13.33
CA VAL A 15 13.32 31.32 -14.64
C VAL A 15 12.68 30.02 -15.12
N SER A 16 11.36 29.92 -15.04
CA SER A 16 10.57 29.12 -15.98
C SER A 16 9.23 29.81 -16.20
N GLN A 17 9.10 30.54 -17.31
CA GLN A 17 7.79 31.01 -17.77
C GLN A 17 6.89 29.77 -17.98
N TYR A 18 5.88 29.59 -17.13
CA TYR A 18 4.90 28.51 -17.30
C TYR A 18 3.55 29.10 -17.71
N GLN A 19 2.87 28.41 -18.61
CA GLN A 19 1.49 28.73 -18.98
C GLN A 19 0.56 27.72 -18.29
N LEU A 20 -0.26 28.20 -17.36
CA LEU A 20 -1.30 27.38 -16.74
C LEU A 20 -2.45 27.21 -17.75
N ILE A 21 -2.52 26.06 -18.41
CA ILE A 21 -3.65 25.68 -19.25
C ILE A 21 -4.71 25.05 -18.35
N THR A 22 -5.77 25.78 -18.02
CA THR A 22 -6.92 25.22 -17.32
C THR A 22 -7.93 24.69 -18.33
N PRO A 23 -8.09 23.37 -18.49
CA PRO A 23 -9.10 22.82 -19.39
C PRO A 23 -10.52 23.19 -18.91
N PRO A 24 -11.46 23.48 -19.83
CA PRO A 24 -12.83 23.80 -19.47
C PRO A 24 -13.51 22.60 -18.79
N ASN A 25 -14.06 22.81 -17.59
CA ASN A 25 -14.79 21.77 -16.85
C ASN A 25 -16.20 21.56 -17.42
N ASN A 26 -16.30 20.69 -18.42
CA ASN A 26 -17.56 20.32 -19.08
C ASN A 26 -18.18 19.02 -18.53
N LEU A 27 -17.71 18.53 -17.37
CA LEU A 27 -18.16 17.25 -16.80
C LEU A 27 -19.66 17.23 -16.51
N LYS A 28 -20.23 18.37 -16.10
CA LYS A 28 -21.67 18.53 -15.84
C LYS A 28 -22.55 18.21 -17.05
N ASN A 29 -22.06 18.41 -18.27
CA ASN A 29 -22.79 18.13 -19.50
C ASN A 29 -22.78 16.66 -19.88
N LYS A 30 -21.87 15.87 -19.28
CA LYS A 30 -21.72 14.42 -19.52
C LYS A 30 -22.40 13.56 -18.46
N VAL A 31 -22.83 14.17 -17.35
CA VAL A 31 -23.52 13.46 -16.26
C VAL A 31 -25.00 13.82 -16.23
N ARG A 32 -25.86 12.82 -16.00
CA ARG A 32 -27.29 13.06 -15.78
C ARG A 32 -27.46 13.68 -14.38
N PRO A 33 -28.10 14.85 -14.24
CA PRO A 33 -28.32 15.43 -12.92
C PRO A 33 -29.24 14.51 -12.10
N LEU A 34 -28.84 14.24 -10.87
CA LEU A 34 -29.68 13.55 -9.88
C LEU A 34 -30.88 14.45 -9.58
N ARG A 35 -32.05 14.09 -10.13
CA ARG A 35 -33.32 14.78 -9.84
C ARG A 35 -34.07 13.98 -8.80
N ALA A 36 -34.31 14.57 -7.63
CA ALA A 36 -35.28 14.03 -6.70
C ALA A 36 -36.69 14.08 -7.31
N ARG A 37 -37.51 13.05 -7.03
CA ARG A 37 -38.95 13.14 -7.27
C ARG A 37 -39.55 14.16 -6.30
N PRO A 38 -40.61 14.89 -6.69
CA PRO A 38 -41.31 15.80 -5.77
C PRO A 38 -41.69 15.10 -4.47
N GLY A 39 -41.30 15.66 -3.32
CA GLY A 39 -41.59 15.10 -1.99
C GLY A 39 -40.61 14.03 -1.49
N GLN A 40 -39.57 13.67 -2.25
CA GLN A 40 -38.52 12.75 -1.79
C GLN A 40 -37.21 13.51 -1.51
N PRO A 41 -36.51 13.22 -0.40
CA PRO A 41 -35.20 13.77 -0.15
C PRO A 41 -34.21 13.32 -1.24
N ILE A 42 -33.31 14.21 -1.64
CA ILE A 42 -32.20 13.85 -2.54
C ILE A 42 -31.33 12.86 -1.75
N ILE A 43 -31.31 11.60 -2.18
CA ILE A 43 -30.37 10.62 -1.66
C ILE A 43 -28.99 11.06 -2.16
N ASP A 44 -28.07 11.30 -1.23
CA ASP A 44 -26.66 11.45 -1.57
C ASP A 44 -26.09 10.05 -1.87
N PRO A 45 -25.80 9.75 -3.16
CA PRO A 45 -25.32 8.43 -3.54
C PRO A 45 -23.92 8.13 -2.97
N VAL A 46 -23.12 9.16 -2.69
CA VAL A 46 -21.79 9.00 -2.11
C VAL A 46 -21.93 8.59 -0.65
N ALA A 47 -22.73 9.33 0.13
CA ALA A 47 -23.00 8.98 1.52
C ALA A 47 -23.68 7.61 1.66
N ALA A 48 -24.54 7.22 0.73
CA ALA A 48 -25.12 5.88 0.69
C ALA A 48 -24.05 4.81 0.44
N ALA A 49 -23.16 5.01 -0.53
CA ALA A 49 -22.06 4.08 -0.82
C ALA A 49 -21.10 3.95 0.36
N GLU A 50 -20.72 5.05 1.00
CA GLU A 50 -19.85 5.05 2.18
C GLU A 50 -20.45 4.25 3.35
N ARG A 51 -21.77 4.38 3.58
CA ARG A 51 -22.49 3.57 4.59
C ARG A 51 -22.47 2.09 4.29
N GLU A 52 -22.62 1.69 3.03
CA GLU A 52 -22.50 0.28 2.65
C GLU A 52 -21.06 -0.23 2.80
N MET A 53 -20.05 0.58 2.44
CA MET A 53 -18.65 0.23 2.68
C MET A 53 -18.34 0.04 4.17
N GLN A 54 -18.92 0.85 5.06
CA GLN A 54 -18.76 0.69 6.51
C GLN A 54 -19.30 -0.64 7.03
N LYS A 55 -20.31 -1.23 6.40
CA LYS A 55 -20.82 -2.56 6.77
C LYS A 55 -19.82 -3.68 6.50
N LEU A 56 -18.86 -3.46 5.60
CA LEU A 56 -17.79 -4.42 5.31
C LEU A 56 -16.62 -4.31 6.29
N ALA A 57 -16.51 -3.22 7.05
CA ALA A 57 -15.38 -2.99 7.97
C ALA A 57 -15.13 -4.14 8.97
N PRO A 58 -16.15 -4.79 9.55
CA PRO A 58 -15.93 -5.94 10.43
C PRO A 58 -15.26 -7.14 9.74
N GLN A 59 -15.34 -7.25 8.41
CA GLN A 59 -14.71 -8.33 7.65
C GLN A 59 -13.24 -8.08 7.35
N PHE A 60 -12.77 -6.82 7.43
CA PHE A 60 -11.40 -6.45 7.07
C PHE A 60 -10.36 -7.17 7.93
N SER A 61 -10.61 -7.34 9.22
CA SER A 61 -9.72 -8.08 10.11
C SER A 61 -9.61 -9.56 9.72
N LEU A 62 -10.71 -10.19 9.31
CA LEU A 62 -10.73 -11.59 8.88
C LEU A 62 -9.97 -11.76 7.56
N TRP A 63 -10.14 -10.84 6.62
CA TRP A 63 -9.42 -10.88 5.34
C TRP A 63 -7.92 -10.66 5.54
N MET A 64 -7.54 -9.67 6.35
CA MET A 64 -6.14 -9.46 6.71
C MET A 64 -5.53 -10.69 7.39
N GLU A 65 -6.27 -11.34 8.29
CA GLU A 65 -5.80 -12.57 8.92
C GLU A 65 -5.57 -13.70 7.91
N ASP A 66 -6.48 -13.88 6.95
CA ASP A 66 -6.31 -14.86 5.86
C ASP A 66 -5.09 -14.53 4.98
N ASP A 67 -4.92 -13.27 4.60
CA ASP A 67 -3.77 -12.82 3.80
C ASP A 67 -2.44 -13.05 4.53
N ILE A 68 -2.39 -12.76 5.84
CA ILE A 68 -1.22 -13.04 6.69
C ILE A 68 -0.95 -14.55 6.79
N ASN A 69 -2.00 -15.36 6.93
CA ASN A 69 -1.85 -16.82 7.01
C ASN A 69 -1.34 -17.41 5.68
N ARG A 70 -1.82 -16.89 4.54
CA ARG A 70 -1.29 -17.24 3.21
C ARG A 70 0.18 -16.85 3.08
N LEU A 71 0.55 -15.65 3.54
CA LEU A 71 1.94 -15.18 3.51
C LEU A 71 2.86 -16.09 4.35
N LYS A 72 2.46 -16.41 5.58
CA LYS A 72 3.21 -17.31 6.46
C LYS A 72 3.36 -18.70 5.86
N LYS A 73 2.30 -19.24 5.26
CA LYS A 73 2.34 -20.54 4.60
C LYS A 73 3.32 -20.54 3.43
N ALA A 74 3.26 -19.52 2.58
CA ALA A 74 4.19 -19.35 1.46
C ALA A 74 5.64 -19.24 1.94
N TRP A 75 5.87 -18.54 3.06
CA TRP A 75 7.20 -18.45 3.68
C TRP A 75 7.70 -19.81 4.18
N VAL A 76 6.89 -20.58 4.91
CA VAL A 76 7.28 -21.91 5.40
C VAL A 76 7.58 -22.88 4.26
N GLU A 77 6.77 -22.85 3.19
CA GLU A 77 7.00 -23.65 1.98
C GLU A 77 8.31 -23.25 1.29
N PHE A 78 8.59 -21.95 1.21
CA PHE A 78 9.85 -21.42 0.70
C PHE A 78 11.05 -21.88 1.53
N GLU A 79 10.98 -21.72 2.85
CA GLU A 79 12.04 -22.09 3.80
C GLU A 79 12.33 -23.59 3.79
N THR A 80 11.29 -24.43 3.71
CA THR A 80 11.42 -25.89 3.67
C THR A 80 12.17 -26.35 2.42
N LYS A 81 11.83 -25.79 1.24
CA LYS A 81 12.54 -26.10 -0.01
C LYS A 81 13.99 -25.63 0.05
N HIS A 82 14.21 -24.40 0.51
CA HIS A 82 15.55 -23.83 0.65
C HIS A 82 16.44 -24.66 1.59
N SER A 83 15.89 -25.16 2.70
CA SER A 83 16.62 -25.99 3.67
C SER A 83 16.90 -27.41 3.18
N SER A 84 16.21 -27.86 2.14
CA SER A 84 16.35 -29.21 1.57
C SER A 84 17.33 -29.27 0.39
N ASP A 85 18.16 -28.23 0.21
CA ASP A 85 19.03 -28.01 -0.96
C ASP A 85 18.27 -28.00 -2.31
N GLU A 86 16.94 -27.86 -2.29
CA GLU A 86 16.18 -27.62 -3.51
C GLU A 86 16.46 -26.18 -3.99
N PRO A 87 16.70 -25.98 -5.30
CA PRO A 87 16.94 -24.65 -5.83
C PRO A 87 15.72 -23.76 -5.57
N VAL A 88 15.99 -22.56 -5.08
CA VAL A 88 14.97 -21.51 -4.96
C VAL A 88 14.38 -21.28 -6.35
N THR A 89 13.09 -21.60 -6.52
CA THR A 89 12.40 -21.41 -7.80
C THR A 89 11.86 -19.99 -7.89
N ALA A 90 11.91 -19.42 -9.10
CA ALA A 90 11.30 -18.12 -9.40
C ALA A 90 9.82 -18.07 -8.97
N ASP A 91 9.09 -19.19 -9.13
CA ASP A 91 7.68 -19.33 -8.74
C ASP A 91 7.44 -19.15 -7.23
N SER A 92 8.38 -19.61 -6.38
CA SER A 92 8.23 -19.50 -4.93
C SER A 92 8.40 -18.04 -4.47
N ILE A 93 9.31 -17.30 -5.11
CA ILE A 93 9.51 -15.87 -4.87
C ILE A 93 8.36 -15.04 -5.44
N ASP A 94 7.88 -15.36 -6.65
CA ASP A 94 6.70 -14.71 -7.24
C ASP A 94 5.46 -14.86 -6.36
N THR A 95 5.29 -16.02 -5.73
CA THR A 95 4.21 -16.26 -4.79
C THR A 95 4.31 -15.35 -3.56
N LEU A 96 5.50 -15.22 -2.97
CA LEU A 96 5.75 -14.29 -1.85
C LEU A 96 5.51 -12.83 -2.27
N PHE A 97 6.00 -12.43 -3.45
CA PHE A 97 5.80 -11.11 -4.00
C PHE A 97 4.31 -10.78 -4.16
N ARG A 98 3.54 -11.68 -4.79
CA ARG A 98 2.10 -11.47 -5.07
C ARG A 98 1.30 -11.31 -3.79
N ILE A 99 1.49 -12.19 -2.80
CA ILE A 99 0.77 -12.10 -1.52
C ILE A 99 1.16 -10.81 -0.78
N SER A 100 2.44 -10.44 -0.80
CA SER A 100 2.91 -9.18 -0.20
C SER A 100 2.31 -7.96 -0.91
N HIS A 101 2.16 -8.02 -2.23
CA HIS A 101 1.56 -6.96 -3.03
C HIS A 101 0.07 -6.77 -2.71
N ASP A 102 -0.67 -7.87 -2.52
CA ASP A 102 -2.07 -7.84 -2.12
C ASP A 102 -2.22 -7.18 -0.73
N ILE A 103 -1.43 -7.64 0.26
CA ILE A 103 -1.39 -7.04 1.60
C ILE A 103 -1.04 -5.55 1.53
N LYS A 104 -0.05 -5.15 0.72
CA LYS A 104 0.31 -3.74 0.51
C LYS A 104 -0.91 -2.91 0.06
N GLY A 105 -1.66 -3.42 -0.92
CA GLY A 105 -2.85 -2.73 -1.46
C GLY A 105 -4.03 -2.70 -0.49
N GLN A 106 -4.24 -3.77 0.26
CA GLN A 106 -5.40 -3.96 1.12
C GLN A 106 -5.21 -3.36 2.52
N ALA A 107 -4.01 -3.42 3.09
CA ALA A 107 -3.74 -2.97 4.45
C ALA A 107 -4.04 -1.48 4.68
N GLY A 108 -3.86 -0.63 3.67
CA GLY A 108 -4.27 0.77 3.73
C GLY A 108 -5.78 0.95 3.90
N THR A 109 -6.57 0.16 3.17
CA THR A 109 -8.05 0.13 3.28
C THR A 109 -8.50 -0.36 4.65
N TYR A 110 -7.77 -1.29 5.25
CA TYR A 110 -8.07 -1.88 6.55
C TYR A 110 -7.60 -1.02 7.74
N GLY A 111 -6.99 0.14 7.49
CA GLY A 111 -6.48 1.02 8.55
C GLY A 111 -5.16 0.56 9.18
N LEU A 112 -4.37 -0.25 8.47
CA LEU A 112 -3.10 -0.83 8.91
C LEU A 112 -1.91 -0.27 8.07
N PRO A 113 -1.64 1.05 8.10
CA PRO A 113 -0.66 1.67 7.22
C PRO A 113 0.77 1.15 7.44
N TYR A 114 1.14 0.78 8.67
CA TYR A 114 2.46 0.19 8.94
C TYR A 114 2.62 -1.20 8.32
N ALA A 115 1.56 -2.00 8.30
CA ALA A 115 1.58 -3.30 7.62
C ALA A 115 1.73 -3.11 6.11
N ALA A 116 1.06 -2.11 5.52
CA ALA A 116 1.26 -1.74 4.11
C ALA A 116 2.73 -1.36 3.82
N THR A 117 3.36 -0.57 4.69
CA THR A 117 4.77 -0.17 4.50
C THR A 117 5.71 -1.37 4.58
N VAL A 118 5.55 -2.24 5.59
CA VAL A 118 6.39 -3.45 5.71
C VAL A 118 6.17 -4.40 4.53
N ALA A 119 4.93 -4.58 4.07
CA ALA A 119 4.62 -5.36 2.88
C ALA A 119 5.24 -4.76 1.61
N SER A 120 5.24 -3.43 1.48
CA SER A 120 5.93 -2.74 0.38
C SER A 120 7.44 -2.95 0.39
N SER A 121 8.06 -2.95 1.59
CA SER A 121 9.48 -3.27 1.75
C SER A 121 9.78 -4.72 1.35
N LEU A 122 8.90 -5.65 1.70
CA LEU A 122 9.00 -7.04 1.30
C LEU A 122 8.84 -7.23 -0.23
N CYS A 123 7.93 -6.48 -0.87
CA CYS A 123 7.85 -6.44 -2.34
C CYS A 123 9.18 -6.01 -2.96
N LEU A 124 9.84 -4.97 -2.43
CA LEU A 124 11.13 -4.50 -2.96
C LEU A 124 12.23 -5.58 -2.94
N ILE A 125 12.26 -6.41 -1.88
CA ILE A 125 13.21 -7.52 -1.77
C ILE A 125 12.90 -8.62 -2.81
N THR A 126 11.61 -8.88 -3.04
CA THR A 126 11.13 -10.02 -3.85
C THR A 126 10.91 -9.69 -5.33
N GLU A 127 10.94 -8.41 -5.71
CA GLU A 127 10.66 -7.93 -7.08
C GLU A 127 11.80 -8.22 -8.07
N ASN A 128 13.06 -8.28 -7.63
CA ASN A 128 14.17 -8.61 -8.52
C ASN A 128 15.22 -9.54 -7.88
N GLU A 129 15.82 -10.40 -8.70
CA GLU A 129 16.82 -11.40 -8.28
C GLU A 129 18.09 -10.75 -7.69
N GLY A 130 18.42 -9.53 -8.13
CA GLY A 130 19.56 -8.77 -7.62
C GLY A 130 19.40 -8.34 -6.17
N ALA A 131 18.18 -7.98 -5.74
CA ALA A 131 17.85 -7.63 -4.37
C ALA A 131 17.80 -8.89 -3.50
N LEU A 132 17.17 -9.95 -4.01
CA LEU A 132 17.02 -11.22 -3.31
C LEU A 132 18.38 -11.85 -2.96
N SER A 133 19.36 -11.77 -3.87
CA SER A 133 20.72 -12.30 -3.63
C SER A 133 21.54 -11.49 -2.61
N ARG A 134 21.14 -10.25 -2.31
CA ARG A 134 21.85 -9.34 -1.38
C ARG A 134 21.28 -9.36 0.03
N VAL A 135 20.02 -9.74 0.17
CA VAL A 135 19.29 -9.70 1.42
C VAL A 135 19.30 -11.08 2.07
N PRO A 136 19.68 -11.20 3.36
CA PRO A 136 19.59 -12.49 4.05
C PRO A 136 18.13 -12.94 4.16
N PHE A 137 17.88 -14.24 3.95
CA PHE A 137 16.53 -14.82 4.07
C PHE A 137 15.88 -14.57 5.44
N SER A 138 16.68 -14.48 6.51
CA SER A 138 16.17 -14.11 7.85
C SER A 138 15.54 -12.71 7.89
N LEU A 139 15.95 -11.78 7.03
CA LEU A 139 15.31 -10.47 6.93
C LEU A 139 13.93 -10.59 6.27
N ILE A 140 13.75 -11.51 5.31
CA ILE A 140 12.44 -11.80 4.70
C ILE A 140 11.50 -12.38 5.76
N GLU A 141 11.96 -13.36 6.54
CA GLU A 141 11.21 -13.91 7.67
C GLU A 141 10.76 -12.81 8.65
N GLN A 142 11.68 -11.90 9.00
CA GLN A 142 11.37 -10.78 9.90
C GLN A 142 10.29 -9.86 9.34
N HIS A 143 10.20 -9.66 8.02
CA HIS A 143 9.10 -8.89 7.41
C HIS A 143 7.77 -9.63 7.56
N VAL A 144 7.73 -10.94 7.28
CA VAL A 144 6.52 -11.76 7.45
C VAL A 144 6.03 -11.73 8.91
N ASN A 145 6.96 -11.91 9.84
CA ASN A 145 6.68 -11.87 11.28
C ASN A 145 6.24 -10.47 11.75
N ALA A 146 6.84 -9.41 11.23
CA ALA A 146 6.47 -8.04 11.57
C ALA A 146 5.07 -7.68 11.07
N ILE A 147 4.67 -8.07 9.86
CA ILE A 147 3.30 -7.86 9.37
C ILE A 147 2.29 -8.53 10.32
N SER A 148 2.56 -9.79 10.71
CA SER A 148 1.71 -10.49 11.67
C SER A 148 1.68 -9.83 13.05
N ALA A 149 2.81 -9.33 13.54
CA ALA A 149 2.89 -8.65 14.83
C ALA A 149 2.14 -7.32 14.82
N ILE A 150 2.30 -6.52 13.76
CA ILE A 150 1.60 -5.25 13.59
C ILE A 150 0.09 -5.45 13.63
N PHE A 151 -0.42 -6.46 12.91
CA PHE A 151 -1.85 -6.80 12.93
C PHE A 151 -2.33 -7.22 14.33
N ARG A 152 -1.62 -8.16 14.98
CA ARG A 152 -2.02 -8.67 16.30
C ARG A 152 -1.98 -7.62 17.41
N GLU A 153 -1.07 -6.66 17.30
CA GLU A 153 -0.89 -5.60 18.28
C GLU A 153 -1.68 -4.32 17.95
N ALA A 154 -2.39 -4.26 16.80
CA ALA A 154 -3.02 -3.05 16.27
C ALA A 154 -3.93 -2.33 17.28
N ASP A 155 -4.74 -3.09 18.02
CA ASP A 155 -5.70 -2.55 19.01
C ASP A 155 -5.11 -2.40 20.42
N LYS A 156 -3.82 -2.70 20.63
CA LYS A 156 -3.21 -2.66 21.95
C LYS A 156 -2.61 -1.29 22.27
N PRO A 157 -2.51 -0.90 23.57
CA PRO A 157 -2.05 0.44 23.97
C PRO A 157 -0.70 0.90 23.40
N HIS A 158 0.21 -0.04 23.11
CA HIS A 158 1.53 0.25 22.55
C HIS A 158 1.70 -0.21 21.10
N GLY A 159 0.63 -0.70 20.45
CA GLY A 159 0.65 -1.26 19.10
C GLY A 159 1.24 -0.32 18.06
N LYS A 160 0.79 0.94 18.05
CA LYS A 160 1.29 1.97 17.12
C LYS A 160 2.79 2.23 17.28
N LYS A 161 3.29 2.28 18.52
CA LYS A 161 4.72 2.51 18.80
C LYS A 161 5.56 1.32 18.35
N LEU A 162 5.07 0.09 18.61
CA LEU A 162 5.69 -1.14 18.14
C LEU A 162 5.73 -1.19 16.61
N ALA A 163 4.61 -0.90 15.95
CA ALA A 163 4.51 -0.94 14.50
C ALA A 163 5.44 0.08 13.82
N PHE A 164 5.51 1.29 14.37
CA PHE A 164 6.45 2.31 13.90
C PHE A 164 7.90 1.84 14.05
N ALA A 165 8.29 1.34 15.23
CA ALA A 165 9.65 0.87 15.47
C ALA A 165 10.05 -0.29 14.55
N LEU A 166 9.17 -1.28 14.37
CA LEU A 166 9.41 -2.40 13.44
C LEU A 166 9.58 -1.92 12.00
N THR A 167 8.70 -1.01 11.56
CA THR A 167 8.73 -0.48 10.18
C THR A 167 10.03 0.28 9.93
N GLU A 168 10.45 1.13 10.87
CA GLU A 168 11.70 1.90 10.77
C GLU A 168 12.93 1.00 10.70
N GLU A 169 13.04 0.04 11.62
CA GLU A 169 14.23 -0.83 11.70
C GLU A 169 14.34 -1.76 10.50
N LEU A 170 13.23 -2.34 10.05
CA LEU A 170 13.23 -3.19 8.84
C LEU A 170 13.55 -2.40 7.59
N SER A 171 12.99 -1.19 7.43
CA SER A 171 13.27 -0.35 6.26
C SER A 171 14.74 0.06 6.23
N LYS A 172 15.33 0.44 7.37
CA LYS A 172 16.77 0.73 7.47
C LYS A 172 17.63 -0.47 7.11
N ALA A 173 17.27 -1.66 7.61
CA ALA A 173 17.99 -2.89 7.29
C ALA A 173 17.97 -3.17 5.78
N VAL A 174 16.79 -3.11 5.15
CA VAL A 174 16.65 -3.31 3.70
C VAL A 174 17.46 -2.27 2.92
N HIS A 175 17.33 -0.98 3.26
CA HIS A 175 18.13 0.06 2.61
C HIS A 175 19.63 -0.20 2.75
N SER A 176 20.11 -0.60 3.93
CA SER A 176 21.53 -0.93 4.16
C SER A 176 22.02 -2.11 3.31
N PHE A 177 21.18 -3.11 3.04
CA PHE A 177 21.57 -4.22 2.16
C PHE A 177 21.55 -3.82 0.68
N LEU A 178 20.59 -2.97 0.29
CA LEU A 178 20.42 -2.54 -1.10
C LEU A 178 21.36 -1.39 -1.50
N SER A 179 21.79 -0.54 -0.57
CA SER A 179 22.60 0.65 -0.83
C SER A 179 24.11 0.42 -0.79
N LYS A 180 24.60 -0.79 -0.50
CA LYS A 180 26.04 -1.11 -0.41
C LYS A 180 26.81 -1.06 -1.75
N GLU A 181 26.35 -0.25 -2.71
CA GLU A 181 26.96 -0.01 -4.02
C GLU A 181 26.90 1.48 -4.46
N LEU A 182 27.20 2.43 -3.56
CA LEU A 182 27.66 3.77 -3.96
C LEU A 182 28.97 4.11 -3.25
#